data_AF-A0A218Q592-F1
#
_entry.id   AF-A0A218Q592-F1
#
_cell.length_a   1.000
_cell.length_b   1.000
_cell.length_c   1.000
_cell.angle_alpha   90.00
_cell.angle_beta   90.00
_cell.angle_gamma   90.00
#
_symmetry.space_group_name_H-M   'P 1'
#
loop_
_entity.id
_entity.type
_entity.pdbx_description
1 polymer ?
#
loop_
_entity_poly.entity_id
_entity_poly.type
_entity_poly.pdbx_seq_one_letter_code
_entity_poly.pdbx_strand_id
1 'polypeptide(L)'
;MTTYRCGNVGIFGEQKEKALLSEYHRKKLLHHFYCLDADNSGFIGKEDAEILAERFAKLRNAELGSDIHKDLLFKWLHVWENFWSKADLDGDGKVSSEEFCQGIEKTVSNPDYNDPLIETVFDIVDLDGDGQISQQEHRLFFSVFDLDAEKSAFVFSKLDTDQDGILSKKEFVSAKREFLTEKEPGAVGNWFWGSVE
;
A
#
# COMPACT_ATOMS: atom_id res chain seq x y z
N MET A 1 -7.85 58.03 -37.59
CA MET A 1 -7.69 56.61 -37.98
C MET A 1 -6.20 56.32 -37.83
N THR A 2 -5.69 55.50 -36.93
CA THR A 2 -6.25 54.39 -36.15
C THR A 2 -5.43 54.22 -34.85
N THR A 3 -6.12 53.66 -33.87
CA THR A 3 -5.92 53.45 -32.42
C THR A 3 -4.59 52.93 -31.87
N TYR A 4 -4.32 53.36 -30.62
CA TYR A 4 -3.49 52.71 -29.60
C TYR A 4 -3.94 51.28 -29.26
N ARG A 5 -3.00 50.39 -28.88
CA ARG A 5 -3.13 49.52 -27.68
C ARG A 5 -1.80 48.87 -27.27
N CYS A 6 -1.37 49.18 -26.07
CA CYS A 6 -0.47 48.41 -25.21
C CYS A 6 -1.27 47.25 -24.57
N GLY A 7 -0.64 46.10 -24.28
CA GLY A 7 -1.23 45.06 -23.42
C GLY A 7 -0.41 43.76 -23.35
N ASN A 8 0.12 43.50 -22.14
CA ASN A 8 0.44 42.24 -21.42
C ASN A 8 0.89 40.99 -22.21
N VAL A 9 2.04 40.37 -21.92
CA VAL A 9 2.44 39.58 -20.72
C VAL A 9 1.52 38.37 -20.45
N GLY A 10 2.11 37.18 -20.49
CA GLY A 10 1.51 35.88 -20.17
C GLY A 10 0.92 35.20 -21.42
N ILE A 11 1.11 33.91 -21.69
CA ILE A 11 1.23 32.78 -20.77
C ILE A 11 2.04 31.71 -21.53
N PHE A 12 3.16 31.26 -20.96
CA PHE A 12 3.72 29.95 -21.33
C PHE A 12 2.62 28.94 -21.02
N GLY A 13 2.04 28.35 -22.07
CA GLY A 13 1.16 27.22 -21.92
C GLY A 13 1.95 26.06 -21.32
N GLU A 14 1.98 26.00 -20.00
CA GLU A 14 2.22 24.77 -19.28
C GLU A 14 1.24 23.74 -19.85
N GLN A 15 1.76 22.77 -20.59
CA GLN A 15 1.08 21.49 -20.74
C GLN A 15 1.08 20.83 -19.35
N LYS A 16 0.19 21.30 -18.46
CA LYS A 16 -0.28 20.53 -17.31
C LYS A 16 -1.21 19.47 -17.84
N GLU A 17 -0.61 18.44 -18.43
CA GLU A 17 -1.27 17.20 -18.74
C GLU A 17 -1.63 16.50 -17.41
N LYS A 18 -2.82 16.85 -16.91
CA LYS A 18 -3.69 15.99 -16.09
C LYS A 18 -3.00 15.12 -15.02
N ALA A 19 -2.40 15.73 -13.99
CA ALA A 19 -2.16 15.00 -12.74
C ALA A 19 -3.53 14.72 -12.08
N LEU A 20 -4.07 13.52 -12.26
CA LEU A 20 -5.32 13.08 -11.64
C LEU A 20 -5.17 12.75 -10.13
N LEU A 21 -3.94 12.59 -9.66
CA LEU A 21 -3.58 12.41 -8.25
C LEU A 21 -2.99 13.71 -7.69
N SER A 22 -3.36 14.10 -6.48
CA SER A 22 -2.67 15.17 -5.75
C SER A 22 -1.20 14.75 -5.52
N GLU A 23 -0.27 15.70 -5.43
CA GLU A 23 1.15 15.41 -5.16
C GLU A 23 1.31 14.57 -3.89
N TYR A 24 0.52 14.87 -2.86
CA TYR A 24 0.46 14.11 -1.61
C TYR A 24 -0.01 12.68 -1.84
N HIS A 25 -1.11 12.47 -2.56
CA HIS A 25 -1.63 11.14 -2.83
C HIS A 25 -0.63 10.29 -3.62
N ARG A 26 0.00 10.86 -4.67
CA ARG A 26 1.05 10.15 -5.42
C ARG A 26 2.22 9.75 -4.51
N LYS A 27 2.66 10.65 -3.61
CA LYS A 27 3.72 10.35 -2.64
C LYS A 27 3.35 9.18 -1.72
N LYS A 28 2.09 9.11 -1.25
CA LYS A 28 1.60 7.97 -0.45
C LYS A 28 1.62 6.67 -1.24
N LEU A 29 1.15 6.67 -2.48
CA LEU A 29 1.13 5.47 -3.31
C LEU A 29 2.54 4.97 -3.62
N LEU A 30 3.48 5.87 -3.89
CA LEU A 30 4.89 5.50 -4.07
C LEU A 30 5.51 4.94 -2.80
N HIS A 31 5.20 5.51 -1.62
CA HIS A 31 5.63 4.94 -0.34
C HIS A 31 5.12 3.50 -0.17
N HIS A 32 3.84 3.25 -0.47
CA HIS A 32 3.26 1.91 -0.45
C HIS A 32 3.94 0.97 -1.46
N PHE A 33 4.25 1.46 -2.66
CA PHE A 33 5.00 0.70 -3.66
C PHE A 33 6.37 0.26 -3.12
N TYR A 34 7.14 1.18 -2.55
CA TYR A 34 8.46 0.87 -1.99
C TYR A 34 8.42 -0.06 -0.78
N CYS A 35 7.33 -0.05 0.00
CA CYS A 35 7.15 -1.07 1.03
C CYS A 35 7.01 -2.48 0.43
N LEU A 36 6.37 -2.60 -0.74
CA LEU A 36 6.11 -3.89 -1.39
C LEU A 36 7.28 -4.38 -2.27
N ASP A 37 8.10 -3.47 -2.80
CA ASP A 37 9.35 -3.73 -3.54
C ASP A 37 10.45 -4.20 -2.56
N ALA A 38 10.37 -5.46 -2.17
CA ALA A 38 11.15 -6.06 -1.09
C ALA A 38 12.61 -6.33 -1.50
N ASP A 39 12.88 -6.47 -2.80
CA ASP A 39 14.24 -6.58 -3.34
C ASP A 39 14.84 -5.24 -3.80
N ASN A 40 14.06 -4.14 -3.78
CA ASN A 40 14.42 -2.82 -4.28
C ASN A 40 14.79 -2.82 -5.78
N SER A 41 14.16 -3.69 -6.56
CA SER A 41 14.34 -3.74 -8.02
C SER A 41 13.69 -2.55 -8.74
N GLY A 42 12.81 -1.82 -8.06
CA GLY A 42 11.96 -0.79 -8.66
C GLY A 42 10.73 -1.36 -9.35
N PHE A 43 10.41 -2.63 -9.12
CA PHE A 43 9.26 -3.33 -9.66
C PHE A 43 8.65 -4.22 -8.57
N ILE A 44 7.33 -4.40 -8.60
CA ILE A 44 6.66 -5.44 -7.80
C ILE A 44 6.51 -6.67 -8.69
N GLY A 45 6.99 -7.83 -8.22
CA GLY A 45 6.99 -9.09 -8.94
C GLY A 45 6.72 -10.30 -8.05
N LYS A 46 6.97 -11.50 -8.60
CA LYS A 46 6.88 -12.76 -7.85
C LYS A 46 8.02 -12.91 -6.85
N GLU A 47 9.16 -12.31 -7.19
CA GLU A 47 10.37 -12.28 -6.38
C GLU A 47 10.10 -11.60 -5.03
N ASP A 48 9.33 -10.50 -5.02
CA ASP A 48 8.91 -9.85 -3.78
C ASP A 48 8.02 -10.74 -2.92
N ALA A 49 7.09 -11.48 -3.54
CA ALA A 49 6.23 -12.43 -2.84
C ALA A 49 7.04 -13.53 -2.14
N GLU A 50 8.11 -14.03 -2.78
CA GLU A 50 9.05 -14.99 -2.17
C GLU A 50 9.77 -14.39 -0.97
N ILE A 51 10.30 -13.17 -1.10
CA ILE A 51 11.03 -12.49 -0.03
C ILE A 51 10.12 -12.19 1.15
N LEU A 52 8.91 -11.67 0.91
CA LEU A 52 7.94 -11.38 1.95
C LEU A 52 7.52 -12.66 2.68
N ALA A 53 7.23 -13.75 1.95
CA ALA A 53 6.90 -15.04 2.55
C ALA A 53 8.04 -15.58 3.42
N GLU A 54 9.29 -15.48 2.97
CA GLU A 54 10.47 -15.85 3.75
C GLU A 54 10.60 -15.00 5.03
N ARG A 55 10.43 -13.67 4.94
CA ARG A 55 10.50 -12.76 6.09
C ARG A 55 9.43 -13.12 7.13
N PHE A 56 8.18 -13.34 6.71
CA PHE A 56 7.10 -13.77 7.60
C PHE A 56 7.36 -15.16 8.21
N ALA A 57 7.87 -16.11 7.43
CA ALA A 57 8.19 -17.44 7.94
C ALA A 57 9.27 -17.37 9.05
N LYS A 58 10.31 -16.55 8.86
CA LYS A 58 11.35 -16.32 9.87
C LYS A 58 10.78 -15.74 11.16
N LEU A 59 9.85 -14.80 11.08
CA LEU A 59 9.18 -14.23 12.28
C LEU A 59 8.34 -15.27 13.02
N ARG A 60 7.76 -16.24 12.31
CA ARG A 60 7.06 -17.39 12.89
C ARG A 60 8.00 -18.51 13.35
N ASN A 61 9.33 -18.29 13.35
CA ASN A 61 10.36 -19.31 13.60
C ASN A 61 10.21 -20.56 12.72
N ALA A 62 9.68 -20.41 11.51
CA ALA A 62 9.45 -21.49 10.56
C ALA A 62 10.63 -21.61 9.58
N GLU A 63 10.97 -22.84 9.20
CA GLU A 63 12.01 -23.12 8.22
C GLU A 63 11.52 -22.86 6.78
N LEU A 64 12.45 -22.50 5.90
CA LEU A 64 12.17 -22.39 4.46
C LEU A 64 11.70 -23.74 3.90
N GLY A 65 10.56 -23.72 3.21
CA GLY A 65 9.94 -24.92 2.65
C GLY A 65 9.06 -25.71 3.61
N SER A 66 8.93 -25.27 4.87
CA SER A 66 7.89 -25.76 5.80
C SER A 66 6.48 -25.47 5.27
N ASP A 67 5.47 -26.11 5.84
CA ASP A 67 4.07 -25.87 5.45
C ASP A 67 3.64 -24.42 5.74
N ILE A 68 4.16 -23.81 6.81
CA ILE A 68 3.94 -22.39 7.13
C ILE A 68 4.52 -21.50 6.03
N HIS A 69 5.76 -21.75 5.61
CA HIS A 69 6.39 -20.98 4.53
C HIS A 69 5.64 -21.14 3.21
N LYS A 70 5.23 -22.35 2.86
CA LYS A 70 4.47 -22.63 1.63
C LYS A 70 3.10 -21.96 1.64
N ASP A 71 2.40 -21.96 2.77
CA ASP A 71 1.12 -21.27 2.93
C ASP A 71 1.27 -19.75 2.74
N LEU A 72 2.28 -19.15 3.39
CA LEU A 72 2.59 -17.73 3.24
C LEU A 72 2.94 -17.39 1.78
N LEU A 73 3.78 -18.19 1.13
CA LEU A 73 4.14 -18.01 -0.27
C LEU A 73 2.90 -18.12 -1.18
N PHE A 74 2.05 -19.12 -0.94
CA PHE A 74 0.81 -19.28 -1.69
C PHE A 74 -0.10 -18.05 -1.55
N LYS A 75 -0.25 -17.52 -0.34
CA LYS A 75 -1.05 -16.30 -0.08
C LYS A 75 -0.46 -15.08 -0.78
N TRP A 76 0.86 -14.84 -0.70
CA TRP A 76 1.50 -13.73 -1.39
C TRP A 76 1.44 -13.84 -2.92
N LEU A 77 1.63 -15.04 -3.47
CA LEU A 77 1.44 -15.30 -4.90
C LEU A 77 -0.02 -15.12 -5.31
N HIS A 78 -0.98 -15.48 -4.46
CA HIS A 78 -2.39 -15.23 -4.72
C HIS A 78 -2.69 -13.73 -4.79
N VAL A 79 -2.09 -12.92 -3.91
CA VAL A 79 -2.18 -11.44 -3.96
C VAL A 79 -1.57 -10.92 -5.26
N TRP A 80 -0.39 -11.40 -5.64
CA TRP A 80 0.25 -11.07 -6.92
C TRP A 80 -0.64 -11.39 -8.12
N GLU A 81 -1.09 -12.64 -8.25
CA GLU A 81 -1.85 -13.11 -9.42
C GLU A 81 -3.23 -12.47 -9.54
N ASN A 82 -3.86 -12.08 -8.43
CA ASN A 82 -5.23 -11.56 -8.45
C ASN A 82 -5.31 -10.03 -8.38
N PHE A 83 -4.23 -9.35 -7.97
CA PHE A 83 -4.15 -7.89 -7.91
C PHE A 83 -3.14 -7.32 -8.88
N TRP A 84 -1.86 -7.57 -8.62
CA TRP A 84 -0.76 -6.83 -9.24
C TRP A 84 -0.60 -7.22 -10.71
N SER A 85 -0.83 -8.48 -11.06
CA SER A 85 -0.85 -8.93 -12.47
C SER A 85 -1.87 -8.17 -13.34
N LYS A 86 -2.92 -7.59 -12.75
CA LYS A 86 -3.91 -6.78 -13.47
C LYS A 86 -3.49 -5.32 -13.63
N ALA A 87 -2.51 -4.89 -12.84
CA ALA A 87 -1.88 -3.58 -12.93
C ALA A 87 -0.68 -3.59 -13.88
N ASP A 88 -0.12 -4.75 -14.21
CA ASP A 88 0.87 -4.95 -15.28
C ASP A 88 0.22 -4.63 -16.64
N LEU A 89 0.49 -3.43 -17.18
CA LEU A 89 -0.15 -2.90 -18.38
C LEU A 89 0.64 -3.22 -19.65
N ASP A 90 1.96 -3.33 -19.54
CA ASP A 90 2.83 -3.65 -20.66
C ASP A 90 3.10 -5.16 -20.83
N GLY A 91 2.72 -5.96 -19.84
CA GLY A 91 2.78 -7.42 -19.87
C GLY A 91 4.18 -7.97 -19.69
N ASP A 92 5.09 -7.21 -19.06
CA ASP A 92 6.46 -7.64 -18.81
C ASP A 92 6.60 -8.58 -17.60
N GLY A 93 5.49 -8.86 -16.91
CA GLY A 93 5.40 -9.82 -15.81
C GLY A 93 5.75 -9.22 -14.44
N LYS A 94 5.87 -7.90 -14.35
CA LYS A 94 6.15 -7.14 -13.15
C LYS A 94 5.34 -5.83 -13.18
N VAL A 95 5.29 -5.10 -12.07
CA VAL A 95 4.53 -3.85 -11.98
C VAL A 95 5.48 -2.72 -11.64
N SER A 96 5.58 -1.73 -12.54
CA SER A 96 6.31 -0.49 -12.30
C SER A 96 5.56 0.47 -11.36
N SER A 97 6.27 1.48 -10.85
CA SER A 97 5.67 2.49 -9.96
C SER A 97 4.54 3.29 -10.64
N GLU A 98 4.66 3.51 -11.95
CA GLU A 98 3.69 4.18 -12.80
C GLU A 98 2.43 3.35 -12.97
N GLU A 99 2.59 2.07 -13.31
CA GLU A 99 1.49 1.10 -13.43
C GLU A 99 0.76 0.90 -12.12
N PHE A 100 1.49 0.83 -11.01
CA PHE A 100 0.93 0.77 -9.67
C PHE A 100 0.02 1.97 -9.38
N CYS A 101 0.52 3.19 -9.62
CA CYS A 101 -0.25 4.41 -9.41
C CYS A 101 -1.51 4.44 -10.28
N GLN A 102 -1.40 4.08 -11.56
CA GLN A 102 -2.53 4.05 -12.49
C GLN A 102 -3.56 2.97 -12.12
N GLY A 103 -3.10 1.79 -11.73
CA GLY A 103 -3.93 0.68 -11.29
C GLY A 103 -4.76 1.06 -10.06
N ILE A 104 -4.12 1.68 -9.06
CA ILE A 104 -4.82 2.19 -7.88
C ILE A 104 -5.77 3.32 -8.26
N GLU A 105 -5.36 4.29 -9.08
CA GLU A 105 -6.21 5.42 -9.50
C GLU A 105 -7.52 4.96 -10.16
N LYS A 106 -7.43 4.01 -11.09
CA LYS A 106 -8.59 3.41 -11.76
C LYS A 106 -9.53 2.73 -10.77
N THR A 107 -8.94 2.13 -9.74
CA THR A 107 -9.63 1.34 -8.73
C THR A 107 -10.35 2.22 -7.70
N VAL A 108 -9.68 3.27 -7.20
CA VAL A 108 -10.24 4.21 -6.21
C VAL A 108 -11.22 5.21 -6.83
N SER A 109 -11.25 5.31 -8.17
CA SER A 109 -12.31 6.02 -8.89
C SER A 109 -13.68 5.36 -8.71
N ASN A 110 -13.73 4.09 -8.30
CA ASN A 110 -14.94 3.43 -7.87
C ASN A 110 -15.15 3.66 -6.35
N PRO A 111 -16.15 4.45 -5.93
CA PRO A 111 -16.39 4.72 -4.52
C PRO A 111 -16.77 3.46 -3.74
N ASP A 112 -17.26 2.41 -4.40
CA ASP A 112 -17.60 1.11 -3.80
C ASP A 112 -16.45 0.10 -3.87
N TYR A 113 -15.25 0.53 -4.25
CA TYR A 113 -14.10 -0.36 -4.25
C TYR A 113 -13.84 -0.90 -2.86
N ASN A 114 -13.89 -2.23 -2.77
CA ASN A 114 -13.38 -2.99 -1.65
C ASN A 114 -12.17 -3.76 -2.17
N ASP A 115 -11.04 -3.64 -1.48
CA ASP A 115 -9.85 -4.38 -1.85
C ASP A 115 -10.13 -5.88 -1.66
N PRO A 116 -10.19 -6.68 -2.74
CA PRO A 116 -10.58 -8.08 -2.62
C PRO A 116 -9.55 -8.93 -1.88
N LEU A 117 -8.35 -8.39 -1.65
CA LEU A 117 -7.22 -9.12 -1.08
C LEU A 117 -6.78 -8.59 0.28
N ILE A 118 -7.43 -7.54 0.77
CA ILE A 118 -7.17 -7.01 2.10
C ILE A 118 -7.40 -8.07 3.19
N GLU A 119 -8.32 -9.00 2.94
CA GLU A 119 -8.59 -10.12 3.84
C GLU A 119 -7.42 -11.11 3.86
N THR A 120 -6.86 -11.42 2.69
CA THR A 120 -5.65 -12.24 2.58
C THR A 120 -4.47 -11.56 3.27
N VAL A 121 -4.33 -10.24 3.12
CA VAL A 121 -3.29 -9.47 3.81
C VAL A 121 -3.50 -9.55 5.32
N PHE A 122 -4.73 -9.33 5.80
CA PHE A 122 -5.07 -9.47 7.23
C PHE A 122 -4.66 -10.85 7.76
N ASP A 123 -5.03 -11.93 7.07
CA ASP A 123 -4.70 -13.31 7.46
C ASP A 123 -3.18 -13.62 7.40
N ILE A 124 -2.39 -12.84 6.66
CA ILE A 124 -0.93 -12.94 6.66
C ILE A 124 -0.36 -12.26 7.92
N VAL A 125 -0.93 -11.12 8.31
CA VAL A 125 -0.50 -10.33 9.48
C VAL A 125 -0.92 -10.97 10.79
N ASP A 126 -2.14 -11.52 10.84
CA ASP A 126 -2.66 -12.32 11.96
C ASP A 126 -1.79 -13.59 12.09
N LEU A 127 -0.87 -13.59 13.06
CA LEU A 127 0.14 -14.62 13.19
C LEU A 127 -0.39 -15.83 13.93
N ASP A 128 -1.26 -15.62 14.92
CA ASP A 128 -1.84 -16.69 15.73
C ASP A 128 -3.23 -17.17 15.24
N GLY A 129 -3.85 -16.43 14.32
CA GLY A 129 -5.11 -16.79 13.68
C GLY A 129 -6.32 -16.57 14.57
N ASP A 130 -6.23 -15.67 15.56
CA ASP A 130 -7.34 -15.36 16.46
C ASP A 130 -8.40 -14.43 15.83
N GLY A 131 -8.14 -13.93 14.61
CA GLY A 131 -9.02 -13.03 13.86
C GLY A 131 -8.84 -11.56 14.21
N GLN A 132 -7.77 -11.21 14.92
CA GLN A 132 -7.45 -9.87 15.39
C GLN A 132 -5.95 -9.62 15.15
N ILE A 133 -5.53 -8.36 15.07
CA ILE A 133 -4.10 -8.04 14.99
C ILE A 133 -3.71 -7.36 16.31
N SER A 134 -2.88 -8.04 17.09
CA SER A 134 -2.29 -7.49 18.30
C SER A 134 -1.23 -6.42 17.98
N GLN A 135 -0.91 -5.59 18.97
CA GLN A 135 0.17 -4.60 18.85
C GLN A 135 1.53 -5.26 18.50
N GLN A 136 1.76 -6.48 19.00
CA GLN A 136 2.98 -7.22 18.70
C GLN A 136 3.03 -7.68 17.24
N GLU A 137 1.93 -8.20 16.72
CA GLU A 137 1.82 -8.61 15.31
C GLU A 137 1.92 -7.42 14.37
N HIS A 138 1.28 -6.29 14.70
CA HIS A 138 1.42 -5.05 13.94
C HIS A 138 2.86 -4.52 13.94
N ARG A 139 3.60 -4.67 15.04
CA ARG A 139 5.03 -4.30 15.11
C ARG A 139 5.89 -5.21 14.24
N LEU A 140 5.60 -6.50 14.27
CA LEU A 140 6.27 -7.49 13.41
C LEU A 140 5.98 -7.24 11.93
N PHE A 141 4.73 -6.92 11.60
CA PHE A 141 4.32 -6.47 10.27
C PHE A 141 5.17 -5.29 9.79
N PHE A 142 5.28 -4.22 10.59
CA PHE A 142 6.13 -3.06 10.26
C PHE A 142 7.57 -3.49 9.97
N SER A 143 8.14 -4.40 10.76
CA SER A 143 9.49 -4.90 10.54
C SER A 143 9.66 -5.72 9.26
N VAL A 144 8.63 -6.42 8.77
CA VAL A 144 8.72 -7.17 7.50
C VAL A 144 8.83 -6.24 6.31
N PHE A 145 8.12 -5.12 6.34
CA PHE A 145 8.07 -4.13 5.26
C PHE A 145 9.13 -3.02 5.41
N ASP A 146 10.20 -3.28 6.18
CA ASP A 146 11.28 -2.33 6.46
C ASP A 146 10.79 -0.97 6.98
N LEU A 147 9.63 -0.96 7.66
CA LEU A 147 9.10 0.21 8.34
C LEU A 147 9.67 0.33 9.75
N ASP A 148 9.72 1.57 10.22
CA ASP A 148 10.16 1.88 11.57
C ASP A 148 9.22 1.28 12.63
N ALA A 149 9.67 0.19 13.26
CA ALA A 149 8.94 -0.53 14.30
C ALA A 149 8.67 0.34 15.54
N GLU A 150 9.42 1.43 15.77
CA GLU A 150 9.15 2.38 16.86
C GLU A 150 7.91 3.23 16.57
N LYS A 151 7.65 3.53 15.29
CA LYS A 151 6.44 4.23 14.84
C LYS A 151 5.21 3.34 14.82
N SER A 152 5.40 2.01 14.82
CA SER A 152 4.30 1.05 14.80
C SER A 152 3.29 1.26 15.92
N ALA A 153 3.75 1.55 17.15
CA ALA A 153 2.85 1.80 18.29
C ALA A 153 2.00 3.07 18.10
N PHE A 154 2.58 4.12 17.51
CA PHE A 154 1.85 5.34 17.19
C PHE A 154 0.80 5.07 16.10
N VAL A 155 1.19 4.39 15.01
CA VAL A 155 0.26 4.03 13.93
C VAL A 155 -0.88 3.15 14.47
N PHE A 156 -0.56 2.13 15.25
CA PHE A 156 -1.53 1.24 15.87
C PHE A 156 -2.59 2.04 16.63
N SER A 157 -2.18 3.00 17.49
CA SER A 157 -3.10 3.85 18.25
C SER A 157 -3.97 4.78 17.39
N LYS A 158 -3.61 4.98 16.12
CA LYS A 158 -4.47 5.70 15.16
C LYS A 158 -5.48 4.77 14.51
N LEU A 159 -5.06 3.55 14.17
CA LEU A 159 -5.90 2.56 13.50
C LEU A 159 -6.91 1.90 14.45
N ASP A 160 -6.56 1.75 15.72
CA ASP A 160 -7.41 1.26 16.82
C ASP A 160 -8.37 2.40 17.23
N THR A 161 -9.54 2.41 16.59
CA THR A 161 -10.49 3.53 16.68
C THR A 161 -11.41 3.44 17.88
N ASP A 162 -11.71 2.23 18.33
CA ASP A 162 -12.50 1.99 19.54
C ASP A 162 -11.64 1.81 20.81
N GLN A 163 -10.31 1.76 20.66
CA GLN A 163 -9.32 1.77 21.73
C GLN A 163 -9.40 0.53 22.62
N ASP A 164 -9.76 -0.61 22.04
CA ASP A 164 -9.83 -1.88 22.75
C ASP A 164 -8.46 -2.59 22.82
N GLY A 165 -7.44 -2.04 22.15
CA GLY A 165 -6.05 -2.52 22.18
C GLY A 165 -5.75 -3.60 21.14
N ILE A 166 -6.67 -3.87 20.21
CA ILE A 166 -6.49 -4.76 19.07
C ILE A 166 -6.86 -4.01 17.78
N LEU A 167 -6.44 -4.53 16.62
CA LEU A 167 -7.01 -4.09 15.35
C LEU A 167 -7.95 -5.17 14.84
N SER A 168 -9.24 -4.85 14.85
CA SER A 168 -10.24 -5.69 14.21
C SER A 168 -10.05 -5.68 12.69
N LYS A 169 -10.49 -6.75 12.03
CA LYS A 169 -10.56 -6.83 10.56
C LYS A 169 -11.28 -5.63 9.95
N LYS A 170 -12.34 -5.15 10.58
CA LYS A 170 -13.09 -3.96 10.12
C LYS A 170 -12.21 -2.71 10.13
N GLU A 171 -11.44 -2.49 11.19
CA GLU A 171 -10.56 -1.31 11.31
C GLU A 171 -9.41 -1.38 10.33
N PHE A 172 -8.79 -2.56 10.19
CA PHE A 172 -7.71 -2.77 9.23
C PHE A 172 -8.16 -2.51 7.78
N VAL A 173 -9.32 -3.04 7.39
CA VAL A 173 -9.92 -2.80 6.06
C VAL A 173 -10.28 -1.33 5.86
N SER A 174 -10.90 -0.71 6.86
CA SER A 174 -11.28 0.71 6.80
C SER A 174 -10.03 1.60 6.64
N ALA A 175 -8.97 1.32 7.39
CA ALA A 175 -7.72 2.05 7.33
C ALA A 175 -7.04 1.90 5.96
N LYS A 176 -6.99 0.68 5.41
CA LYS A 176 -6.45 0.44 4.05
C LYS A 176 -7.25 1.20 3.00
N ARG A 177 -8.58 1.15 3.06
CA ARG A 177 -9.43 1.84 2.10
C ARG A 177 -9.20 3.35 2.16
N GLU A 178 -9.19 3.91 3.37
CA GLU A 178 -8.94 5.33 3.57
C GLU A 178 -7.54 5.74 3.08
N PHE A 179 -6.51 4.91 3.30
CA PHE A 179 -5.17 5.14 2.75
C PHE A 179 -5.18 5.31 1.22
N LEU A 180 -5.92 4.45 0.51
CA LEU A 180 -6.01 4.41 -0.95
C LEU A 180 -6.91 5.52 -1.51
N THR A 181 -7.99 5.90 -0.82
CA THR A 181 -8.98 6.85 -1.37
C THR A 181 -8.74 8.29 -0.96
N GLU A 182 -8.18 8.52 0.24
CA GLU A 182 -8.01 9.88 0.77
C GLU A 182 -6.91 10.62 0.00
N LYS A 183 -7.20 11.87 -0.39
CA LYS A 183 -6.29 12.68 -1.21
C LYS A 183 -5.58 13.76 -0.39
N GLU A 184 -6.06 14.01 0.82
CA GLU A 184 -5.56 15.04 1.73
C GLU A 184 -4.90 14.44 2.99
N PRO A 185 -3.97 15.18 3.63
CA PRO A 185 -3.37 14.76 4.89
C PRO A 185 -4.38 14.79 6.05
N GLY A 186 -4.15 13.96 7.07
CA GLY A 186 -4.89 14.00 8.35
C GLY A 186 -5.87 12.85 8.59
N ALA A 187 -6.26 12.08 7.56
CA ALA A 187 -7.03 10.86 7.75
C ALA A 187 -6.21 9.75 8.44
N VAL A 188 -6.89 8.84 9.14
CA VAL A 188 -6.28 7.77 9.95
C VAL A 188 -5.55 6.78 9.06
N GLY A 189 -6.18 6.38 7.95
CA GLY A 189 -5.63 5.45 6.96
C GLY A 189 -4.31 5.94 6.36
N ASN A 190 -4.04 7.25 6.31
CA ASN A 190 -2.76 7.78 5.83
C ASN A 190 -1.54 7.23 6.59
N TRP A 191 -1.74 6.73 7.80
CA TRP A 191 -0.71 6.14 8.64
C TRP A 191 -0.49 4.64 8.44
N PHE A 192 -1.29 3.97 7.61
CA PHE A 192 -1.28 2.50 7.46
C PHE A 192 0.12 1.93 7.16
N TRP A 193 0.91 2.63 6.34
CA TRP A 193 2.30 2.26 6.03
C TRP A 193 3.33 3.16 6.73
N GLY A 194 2.94 3.81 7.83
CA GLY A 194 3.74 4.83 8.50
C GLY A 194 3.57 6.23 7.89
N SER A 195 4.41 7.17 8.34
CA SER A 195 4.32 8.57 7.93
C SER A 195 4.98 8.81 6.56
N VAL A 196 4.29 9.56 5.72
CA VAL A 196 4.78 10.02 4.42
C VAL A 196 5.16 11.50 4.55
N GLU A 197 6.20 11.79 5.34
CA GLU A 197 6.75 13.15 5.52
C GLU A 197 7.39 13.66 4.24
#